data_AF-A0A7C6BYT2-F1
#
_entry.id   AF-A0A7C6BYT2-F1
#
_cell.length_a   1.000
_cell.length_b   1.000
_cell.length_c   1.000
_cell.angle_alpha   90.00
_cell.angle_beta   90.00
_cell.angle_gamma   90.00
#
_symmetry.space_group_name_H-M   'P 1'
#
loop_
_entity.id
_entity.type
_entity.pdbx_description
1 polymer ?
#
loop_
_entity_poly.entity_id
_entity_poly.type
_entity_poly.pdbx_seq_one_letter_code
_entity_poly.pdbx_strand_id
1 'polypeptide(L)'
;MRKTQWILTVVLGSLIFASCSTNKKTTKEDIFTAEMKKQIMGYPEIIGFEQRVIFPAKLSPEEEENSRIEIIPGRVIYVDCNQYGLQGNILKKSFENGNEYFLFNTNGQVFSTQMACPDESRREKFVSGETVITEYSSERPLVVYANQNIDIKYSLWKLGEAKSIQPDGNKALASEEAKLNASAFKEKTNMVKHVLYLPKLSSEDETNRKVEIIPGKTLLVDCNKHRISGTISVETLEGFGFEYHVFNSDGKFTFTRKACPRAKEKKFVSGETKLLHYSSKLPIVVYTPPDFEVNYKIWETNGKMY
;
A
#
# COMPACT_ATOMS: atom_id res chain seq x y z
N MET A 1 83.74 -6.06 45.38
CA MET A 1 83.91 -5.16 46.55
C MET A 1 82.77 -4.15 46.59
N ARG A 2 82.27 -3.94 47.80
CA ARG A 2 81.15 -3.12 48.29
C ARG A 2 80.80 -1.77 47.60
N LYS A 3 79.47 -1.51 47.67
CA LYS A 3 78.74 -0.23 47.90
C LYS A 3 78.73 0.76 46.71
N THR A 4 77.65 1.49 46.39
CA THR A 4 76.58 2.01 47.24
C THR A 4 75.36 2.37 46.39
N GLN A 5 74.18 2.15 46.96
CA GLN A 5 72.87 2.57 46.46
C GLN A 5 72.61 4.03 46.85
N TRP A 6 72.08 4.84 45.91
CA TRP A 6 71.35 6.07 46.23
C TRP A 6 70.05 6.07 45.42
N ILE A 7 68.95 6.15 46.17
CA ILE A 7 67.58 6.30 45.70
C ILE A 7 67.35 7.78 45.44
N LEU A 8 66.83 8.14 44.27
CA LEU A 8 66.14 9.41 44.06
C LEU A 8 64.82 9.13 43.33
N THR A 9 63.72 9.16 44.08
CA THR A 9 62.35 9.18 43.59
C THR A 9 62.04 10.55 43.01
N VAL A 10 61.66 10.61 41.73
CA VAL A 10 60.86 11.70 41.16
C VAL A 10 59.67 11.06 40.46
N VAL A 11 58.49 11.25 41.05
CA VAL A 11 57.18 10.97 40.44
C VAL A 11 56.72 12.28 39.80
N LEU A 12 56.36 12.26 38.51
CA LEU A 12 55.13 12.88 38.00
C LEU A 12 55.03 12.76 36.46
N GLY A 13 53.88 12.30 35.98
CA GLY A 13 53.26 12.91 34.79
C GLY A 13 53.33 12.14 33.48
N SER A 14 52.86 10.89 33.45
CA SER A 14 52.39 10.28 32.20
C SER A 14 51.14 11.01 31.69
N LEU A 15 51.32 11.97 30.78
CA LEU A 15 50.25 12.58 29.98
C LEU A 15 49.70 11.52 29.01
N ILE A 16 48.69 10.79 29.45
CA ILE A 16 47.81 10.03 28.58
C ILE A 16 46.94 11.06 27.86
N PHE A 17 47.20 11.29 26.57
CA PHE A 17 46.27 12.01 25.71
C PHE A 17 45.00 11.17 25.57
N ALA A 18 44.01 11.44 26.41
CA ALA A 18 42.64 11.00 26.20
C ALA A 18 42.12 11.71 24.95
N SER A 19 42.23 11.06 23.79
CA SER A 19 41.49 11.43 22.60
C SER A 19 40.01 11.16 22.89
N CYS A 20 39.31 12.19 23.38
CA CYS A 20 37.85 12.19 23.43
C CYS A 20 37.33 12.25 21.99
N SER A 21 37.13 11.08 21.37
CA SER A 21 36.20 10.99 20.25
C SER A 21 34.80 11.16 20.86
N THR A 22 34.30 12.39 20.83
CA THR A 22 32.87 12.66 21.04
C THR A 22 32.11 11.94 19.94
N ASN A 23 31.63 10.74 20.25
CA ASN A 23 30.61 10.05 19.48
C ASN A 23 29.37 10.96 19.54
N LYS A 24 29.21 11.81 18.54
CA LYS A 24 27.95 12.51 18.28
C LYS A 24 26.92 11.41 18.08
N LYS A 25 26.10 11.15 19.10
CA LYS A 25 24.84 10.42 18.91
C LYS A 25 24.05 11.28 17.93
N THR A 26 24.03 10.88 16.68
CA THR A 26 23.17 11.43 15.64
C THR A 26 21.74 11.25 16.13
N THR A 27 21.14 12.30 16.67
CA THR A 27 19.70 12.35 16.93
C THR A 27 18.98 12.24 15.59
N LYS A 28 17.80 11.61 15.54
CA LYS A 28 16.98 11.45 14.32
C LYS A 28 16.74 12.77 13.54
N GLU A 29 16.96 13.91 14.17
CA GLU A 29 16.85 15.27 13.61
C GLU A 29 17.96 15.67 12.62
N ASP A 30 19.09 14.96 12.59
CA ASP A 30 20.25 15.25 11.72
C ASP A 30 20.12 14.64 10.31
N ILE A 31 19.04 13.90 10.02
CA ILE A 31 18.86 13.15 8.75
C ILE A 31 18.17 14.01 7.66
N PHE A 32 17.40 15.02 8.05
CA PHE A 32 16.59 15.81 7.12
C PHE A 32 17.26 17.12 6.70
N THR A 33 17.24 17.40 5.39
CA THR A 33 17.69 18.70 4.85
C THR A 33 16.76 19.83 5.31
N ALA A 34 17.20 21.08 5.20
CA ALA A 34 16.38 22.24 5.55
C ALA A 34 15.06 22.29 4.75
N GLU A 35 15.10 21.88 3.48
CA GLU A 35 13.91 21.81 2.63
C GLU A 35 12.94 20.71 3.09
N MET A 36 13.46 19.53 3.44
CA MET A 36 12.65 18.44 4.02
C MET A 36 11.99 18.88 5.33
N LYS A 37 12.72 19.58 6.21
CA LYS A 37 12.18 20.14 7.45
C LYS A 37 11.04 21.12 7.19
N LYS A 38 11.18 22.00 6.19
CA LYS A 38 10.10 22.92 5.78
C LYS A 38 8.85 22.18 5.31
N GLN A 39 9.00 21.08 4.56
CA GLN A 39 7.86 20.27 4.15
C GLN A 39 7.17 19.59 5.34
N ILE A 40 7.94 19.08 6.31
CA ILE A 40 7.40 18.46 7.54
C ILE A 40 6.60 19.47 8.36
N MET A 41 7.10 20.70 8.52
CA MET A 41 6.41 21.78 9.23
C MET A 41 5.07 22.19 8.58
N GLY A 42 4.83 21.79 7.32
CA GLY A 42 3.56 22.01 6.64
C GLY A 42 2.44 21.05 7.06
N TYR A 43 2.73 20.10 7.96
CA TYR A 43 1.77 19.14 8.50
C TYR A 43 1.44 19.46 9.97
N PRO A 44 0.20 19.22 10.40
CA PRO A 44 -0.24 19.57 11.76
C PRO A 44 0.41 18.69 12.82
N GLU A 45 0.60 19.23 14.01
CA GLU A 45 0.80 18.39 15.20
C GLU A 45 -0.55 17.86 15.68
N ILE A 46 -0.63 16.56 15.97
CA ILE A 46 -1.86 15.91 16.44
C ILE A 46 -1.60 15.38 17.85
N ILE A 47 -2.30 15.95 18.83
CA ILE A 47 -2.14 15.58 20.24
C ILE A 47 -2.44 14.08 20.41
N GLY A 48 -1.52 13.36 21.05
CA GLY A 48 -1.63 11.92 21.31
C GLY A 48 -1.17 11.01 20.18
N PHE A 49 -0.65 11.57 19.08
CA PHE A 49 -0.10 10.81 17.96
C PHE A 49 1.36 11.17 17.71
N GLU A 50 2.17 10.16 17.41
CA GLU A 50 3.54 10.35 16.92
C GLU A 50 3.53 10.49 15.40
N GLN A 51 4.21 11.52 14.90
CA GLN A 51 4.42 11.71 13.48
C GLN A 51 5.58 10.84 12.97
N ARG A 52 5.33 10.07 11.92
CA ARG A 52 6.34 9.33 11.14
C ARG A 52 6.35 9.88 9.72
N VAL A 53 7.54 10.22 9.24
CA VAL A 53 7.74 10.82 7.92
C VAL A 53 8.69 9.98 7.12
N ILE A 54 8.27 9.60 5.92
CA ILE A 54 9.09 8.85 4.95
C ILE A 54 9.21 9.71 3.69
N PHE A 55 10.43 9.87 3.18
CA PHE A 55 10.68 10.53 1.90
C PHE A 55 10.99 9.45 0.85
N PRO A 56 10.07 9.17 -0.08
CA PRO A 56 10.33 8.21 -1.14
C PRO A 56 11.49 8.68 -2.02
N ALA A 57 12.26 7.71 -2.55
CA ALA A 57 13.36 8.01 -3.47
C ALA A 57 12.85 8.70 -4.74
N LYS A 58 13.70 9.50 -5.39
CA LYS A 58 13.34 10.15 -6.65
C LYS A 58 13.20 9.11 -7.78
N LEU A 59 12.04 9.08 -8.44
CA LEU A 59 11.77 8.27 -9.62
C LEU A 59 11.46 9.15 -10.84
N SER A 60 11.50 8.58 -12.04
CA SER A 60 10.99 9.24 -13.24
C SER A 60 9.45 9.27 -13.23
N PRO A 61 8.80 10.21 -13.95
CA PRO A 61 7.33 10.31 -13.96
C PRO A 61 6.61 9.03 -14.38
N GLU A 62 7.18 8.27 -15.33
CA GLU A 62 6.63 6.99 -15.77
C GLU A 62 6.74 5.91 -14.69
N GLU A 63 7.88 5.85 -14.01
CA GLU A 63 8.07 4.92 -12.90
C GLU A 63 7.15 5.25 -11.73
N GLU A 64 6.93 6.53 -11.41
CA GLU A 64 5.97 6.94 -10.38
C GLU A 64 4.54 6.51 -10.71
N GLU A 65 4.08 6.73 -11.94
CA GLU A 65 2.74 6.34 -12.38
C GLU A 65 2.53 4.82 -12.24
N ASN A 66 3.60 4.05 -12.47
CA ASN A 66 3.66 2.60 -12.36
C ASN A 66 4.08 2.11 -10.96
N SER A 67 4.05 2.98 -9.94
CA SER A 67 4.40 2.63 -8.56
C SER A 67 3.29 3.01 -7.57
N ARG A 68 3.17 2.21 -6.51
CA ARG A 68 2.33 2.51 -5.34
C ARG A 68 3.10 2.23 -4.06
N ILE A 69 2.68 2.85 -2.97
CA ILE A 69 3.22 2.59 -1.63
C ILE A 69 2.11 2.01 -0.77
N GLU A 70 2.37 0.86 -0.15
CA GLU A 70 1.53 0.31 0.91
C GLU A 70 2.09 0.70 2.27
N ILE A 71 1.26 1.36 3.06
CA ILE A 71 1.58 1.74 4.43
C ILE A 71 1.19 0.60 5.34
N ILE A 72 2.13 0.15 6.17
CA ILE A 72 1.97 -1.03 7.02
C ILE A 72 2.29 -0.62 8.48
N PRO A 73 1.28 -0.12 9.22
CA PRO A 73 1.39 0.11 10.64
C PRO A 73 1.49 -1.22 11.39
N GLY A 74 2.35 -1.31 12.39
CA GLY A 74 2.48 -2.52 13.17
C GLY A 74 3.47 -2.38 14.31
N ARG A 75 3.81 -3.50 14.93
CA ARG A 75 4.87 -3.57 15.93
C ARG A 75 5.47 -4.95 15.97
N VAL A 76 6.72 -5.03 16.41
CA VAL A 76 7.39 -6.32 16.62
C VAL A 76 6.92 -6.90 17.96
N ILE A 77 6.36 -8.12 17.92
CA ILE A 77 6.03 -8.89 19.11
C ILE A 77 6.48 -10.34 18.96
N TYR A 78 6.66 -11.02 20.08
CA TYR A 78 7.01 -12.44 20.12
C TYR A 78 5.74 -13.27 19.97
N VAL A 79 5.67 -14.07 18.89
CA VAL A 79 4.48 -14.82 18.49
C VAL A 79 4.80 -16.28 18.24
N ASP A 80 3.81 -17.15 18.40
CA ASP A 80 3.91 -18.57 18.05
C ASP A 80 3.46 -18.82 16.59
N CYS A 81 3.05 -20.05 16.30
CA CYS A 81 2.56 -20.48 14.99
C CYS A 81 1.20 -19.88 14.58
N ASN A 82 0.50 -19.19 15.50
CA ASN A 82 -0.77 -18.56 15.20
C ASN A 82 -0.64 -17.41 14.18
N GLN A 83 -1.76 -17.09 13.53
CA GLN A 83 -1.88 -15.87 12.76
C GLN A 83 -2.26 -14.74 13.70
N TYR A 84 -1.61 -13.59 13.55
CA TYR A 84 -1.78 -12.42 14.42
C TYR A 84 -2.10 -11.19 13.60
N GLY A 85 -2.94 -10.30 14.14
CA GLY A 85 -3.19 -8.97 13.61
C GLY A 85 -3.25 -7.94 14.72
N LEU A 86 -2.89 -6.71 14.40
CA LEU A 86 -3.02 -5.57 15.29
C LEU A 86 -4.38 -4.90 15.04
N GLN A 87 -5.19 -4.76 16.09
CA GLN A 87 -6.45 -4.03 15.99
C GLN A 87 -6.16 -2.55 15.73
N GLY A 88 -6.84 -1.95 14.76
CA GLY A 88 -6.73 -0.54 14.46
C GLY A 88 -7.23 -0.24 13.07
N ASN A 89 -7.42 1.04 12.78
CA ASN A 89 -7.87 1.49 11.47
C ASN A 89 -6.99 2.62 10.94
N ILE A 90 -6.78 2.65 9.63
CA ILE A 90 -6.01 3.70 8.96
C ILE A 90 -6.93 4.59 8.12
N LEU A 91 -6.85 5.90 8.36
CA LEU A 91 -7.65 6.89 7.63
C LEU A 91 -6.75 7.81 6.82
N LYS A 92 -7.08 7.99 5.54
CA LYS A 92 -6.51 9.02 4.70
C LYS A 92 -7.21 10.36 4.99
N LYS A 93 -6.43 11.42 5.19
CA LYS A 93 -6.91 12.79 5.40
C LYS A 93 -6.20 13.74 4.45
N SER A 94 -6.89 14.79 4.03
CA SER A 94 -6.34 15.86 3.21
C SER A 94 -6.38 17.17 3.98
N PHE A 95 -5.36 17.99 3.83
CA PHE A 95 -5.25 19.32 4.40
C PHE A 95 -5.74 20.38 3.39
N GLU A 96 -6.04 21.59 3.85
CA GLU A 96 -6.54 22.69 3.00
C GLU A 96 -5.59 23.05 1.85
N ASN A 97 -4.29 22.82 2.04
CA ASN A 97 -3.25 23.03 1.02
C ASN A 97 -3.12 21.87 0.01
N GLY A 98 -3.96 20.83 0.10
CA GLY A 98 -3.94 19.66 -0.76
C GLY A 98 -2.95 18.57 -0.36
N ASN A 99 -2.16 18.75 0.70
CA ASN A 99 -1.31 17.68 1.24
C ASN A 99 -2.15 16.59 1.89
N GLU A 100 -1.68 15.35 1.81
CA GLU A 100 -2.38 14.19 2.35
C GLU A 100 -1.55 13.56 3.47
N TYR A 101 -2.21 13.11 4.52
CA TYR A 101 -1.58 12.37 5.61
C TYR A 101 -2.48 11.21 6.05
N PHE A 102 -1.89 10.26 6.77
CA PHE A 102 -2.58 9.07 7.24
C PHE A 102 -2.64 9.05 8.76
N LEU A 103 -3.77 8.65 9.30
CA LEU A 103 -3.98 8.49 10.75
C LEU A 103 -4.27 7.03 11.04
N PHE A 104 -3.33 6.34 11.66
CA PHE A 104 -3.54 5.00 12.20
C PHE A 104 -3.94 5.09 13.67
N ASN A 105 -5.17 4.72 13.98
CA ASN A 105 -5.70 4.69 15.33
C ASN A 105 -5.79 3.25 15.82
N THR A 106 -5.18 2.96 16.96
CA THR A 106 -5.17 1.65 17.59
C THR A 106 -5.28 1.76 19.11
N ASN A 107 -5.87 0.76 19.74
CA ASN A 107 -5.81 0.58 21.20
C ASN A 107 -4.62 -0.32 21.61
N GLY A 108 -3.82 -0.79 20.64
CA GLY A 108 -2.70 -1.69 20.86
C GLY A 108 -3.10 -3.13 21.13
N GLN A 109 -4.37 -3.52 20.95
CA GLN A 109 -4.78 -4.90 21.13
C GLN A 109 -4.35 -5.73 19.92
N VAL A 110 -3.88 -6.94 20.20
CA VAL A 110 -3.51 -7.92 19.18
C VAL A 110 -4.47 -9.09 19.30
N PHE A 111 -4.99 -9.53 18.16
CA PHE A 111 -5.82 -10.72 18.05
C PHE A 111 -5.04 -11.83 17.35
N SER A 112 -5.42 -13.07 17.62
CA SER A 112 -4.80 -14.22 16.99
C SER A 112 -5.77 -15.38 16.76
N THR A 113 -5.37 -16.33 15.92
CA THR A 113 -5.97 -17.66 15.89
C THR A 113 -5.69 -18.42 17.20
N GLN A 114 -6.40 -19.53 17.43
CA GLN A 114 -6.29 -20.37 18.63
C GLN A 114 -5.83 -21.80 18.27
N MET A 115 -4.76 -21.93 17.50
CA MET A 115 -4.14 -23.20 17.18
C MET A 115 -3.21 -23.65 18.30
N ALA A 116 -3.11 -24.96 18.52
CA ALA A 116 -2.09 -25.54 19.37
C ALA A 116 -0.72 -25.44 18.67
N CYS A 117 0.20 -24.67 19.26
CA CYS A 117 1.53 -24.45 18.71
C CYS A 117 2.60 -25.17 19.55
N PRO A 118 3.58 -25.83 18.91
CA PRO A 118 4.76 -26.32 19.60
C PRO A 118 5.53 -25.18 20.27
N ASP A 119 6.11 -25.41 21.45
CA ASP A 119 6.80 -24.37 22.23
C ASP A 119 7.99 -23.74 21.48
N GLU A 120 8.69 -24.52 20.65
CA GLU A 120 9.85 -24.07 19.85
C GLU A 120 9.47 -23.15 18.68
N SER A 121 8.17 -22.97 18.40
CA SER A 121 7.69 -22.20 17.25
C SER A 121 7.78 -20.69 17.41
N ARG A 122 8.12 -20.21 18.61
CA ARG A 122 8.04 -18.78 18.95
C ARG A 122 9.19 -17.96 18.35
N ARG A 123 8.83 -16.82 17.79
CA ARG A 123 9.77 -15.89 17.14
C ARG A 123 9.26 -14.46 17.18
N GLU A 124 10.18 -13.51 17.05
CA GLU A 124 9.80 -12.12 16.78
C GLU A 124 9.17 -12.01 15.39
N LYS A 125 8.01 -11.36 15.32
CA LYS A 125 7.32 -11.07 14.07
C LYS A 125 6.77 -9.66 14.10
N PHE A 126 6.83 -8.99 12.96
CA PHE A 126 6.10 -7.76 12.75
C PHE A 126 4.61 -8.07 12.56
N VAL A 127 3.79 -7.67 13.53
CA VAL A 127 2.33 -7.84 13.48
C VAL A 127 1.72 -6.52 13.02
N SER A 128 1.14 -6.55 11.82
CA SER A 128 0.54 -5.39 11.17
C SER A 128 -0.93 -5.23 11.52
N GLY A 129 -1.41 -3.99 11.45
CA GLY A 129 -2.84 -3.66 11.47
C GLY A 129 -3.39 -3.47 10.06
N GLU A 130 -4.46 -2.70 9.95
CA GLU A 130 -5.02 -2.30 8.66
C GLU A 130 -3.97 -1.52 7.84
N THR A 131 -3.79 -1.93 6.58
CA THR A 131 -2.86 -1.33 5.63
C THR A 131 -3.62 -0.50 4.60
N VAL A 132 -3.00 0.54 4.07
CA VAL A 132 -3.56 1.32 2.95
C VAL A 132 -2.54 1.50 1.84
N ILE A 133 -3.00 1.39 0.60
CA ILE A 133 -2.18 1.65 -0.59
C ILE A 133 -2.49 3.04 -1.12
N THR A 134 -1.44 3.77 -1.46
CA THR A 134 -1.52 5.11 -2.03
C THR A 134 -0.58 5.29 -3.22
N GLU A 135 -0.76 6.39 -3.94
CA GLU A 135 0.07 6.75 -5.09
C GLU A 135 1.51 7.02 -4.64
N TYR A 136 2.47 6.59 -5.44
CA TYR A 136 3.86 6.93 -5.22
C TYR A 136 4.11 8.40 -5.62
N SER A 137 4.83 9.15 -4.79
CA SER A 137 5.26 10.50 -5.13
C SER A 137 6.64 10.77 -4.54
N SER A 138 7.60 11.15 -5.36
CA SER A 138 8.91 11.63 -4.90
C SER A 138 8.91 13.08 -4.45
N GLU A 139 7.86 13.85 -4.78
CA GLU A 139 7.79 15.29 -4.51
C GLU A 139 7.28 15.62 -3.11
N ARG A 140 6.52 14.71 -2.50
CA ARG A 140 5.87 14.91 -1.20
C ARG A 140 6.25 13.79 -0.23
N PRO A 141 6.46 14.11 1.05
CA PRO A 141 6.70 13.09 2.05
C PRO A 141 5.42 12.30 2.32
N LEU A 142 5.59 11.02 2.61
CA LEU A 142 4.55 10.18 3.18
C LEU A 142 4.50 10.42 4.69
N VAL A 143 3.41 11.02 5.16
CA VAL A 143 3.22 11.36 6.58
C VAL A 143 2.16 10.47 7.20
N VAL A 144 2.55 9.74 8.24
CA VAL A 144 1.68 8.83 8.98
C VAL A 144 1.74 9.16 10.46
N TYR A 145 0.58 9.38 11.06
CA TYR A 145 0.40 9.58 12.48
C TYR A 145 -0.11 8.28 13.09
N ALA A 146 0.55 7.81 14.14
CA ALA A 146 0.09 6.65 14.91
C ALA A 146 0.04 6.99 16.38
N ASN A 147 -1.03 6.55 17.06
CA ASN A 147 -1.07 6.60 18.52
C ASN A 147 -0.39 5.35 19.08
N GLN A 148 0.17 5.48 20.29
CA GLN A 148 1.01 4.45 20.92
C GLN A 148 2.34 4.20 20.18
N ASN A 149 3.16 3.31 20.75
CA ASN A 149 4.43 2.91 20.17
C ASN A 149 4.22 1.95 19.00
N ILE A 150 3.84 2.52 17.85
CA ILE A 150 3.63 1.82 16.58
C ILE A 150 4.74 2.18 15.60
N ASP A 151 5.28 1.14 14.97
CA ASP A 151 6.23 1.25 13.88
C ASP A 151 5.45 1.36 12.56
N ILE A 152 5.91 2.25 11.69
CA ILE A 152 5.38 2.40 10.34
C ILE A 152 6.40 1.84 9.38
N LYS A 153 6.07 0.71 8.75
CA LYS A 153 6.80 0.18 7.62
C LYS A 153 6.05 0.47 6.33
N TYR A 154 6.73 0.29 5.21
CA TYR A 154 6.06 0.36 3.91
C TYR A 154 6.59 -0.67 2.93
N SER A 155 5.74 -1.04 1.98
CA SER A 155 6.09 -1.89 0.83
C SER A 155 5.92 -1.11 -0.46
N LEU A 156 6.82 -1.37 -1.41
CA LEU A 156 6.75 -0.79 -2.75
C LEU A 156 6.06 -1.76 -3.69
N TRP A 157 5.02 -1.26 -4.35
CA TRP A 157 4.25 -2.00 -5.33
C TRP A 157 4.53 -1.44 -6.72
N LYS A 158 4.73 -2.32 -7.68
CA LYS A 158 4.98 -1.97 -9.08
C LYS A 158 3.88 -2.52 -9.96
N LEU A 159 3.57 -1.79 -11.01
CA LEU A 159 2.64 -2.24 -12.03
C LEU A 159 3.26 -3.43 -12.78
N GLY A 160 2.61 -4.59 -12.71
CA GLY A 160 2.90 -5.74 -13.55
C GLY A 160 2.18 -5.65 -14.89
N GLU A 161 1.85 -6.79 -15.49
CA GLU A 161 1.15 -6.83 -16.78
C GLU A 161 -0.31 -6.34 -16.66
N ALA A 162 -0.68 -5.33 -17.46
CA ALA A 162 -2.06 -4.87 -17.62
C ALA A 162 -2.80 -5.71 -18.68
N LYS A 163 -4.06 -6.08 -18.40
CA LYS A 163 -4.88 -6.95 -19.28
C LYS A 163 -6.35 -6.51 -19.25
N SER A 164 -7.10 -6.79 -20.32
CA SER A 164 -8.56 -6.53 -20.36
C SER A 164 -9.34 -7.76 -19.87
N ILE A 165 -10.47 -7.55 -19.17
CA ILE A 165 -11.42 -8.63 -18.89
C ILE A 165 -12.22 -8.85 -20.18
N GLN A 166 -12.18 -10.06 -20.72
CA GLN A 166 -13.08 -10.42 -21.82
C GLN A 166 -14.50 -10.65 -21.26
N PRO A 167 -15.58 -10.23 -21.97
CA PRO A 167 -16.96 -10.34 -21.47
C PRO A 167 -17.41 -11.78 -21.15
N ASP A 168 -16.83 -12.79 -21.81
CA ASP A 168 -17.04 -14.22 -21.55
C ASP A 168 -16.07 -14.81 -20.50
N GLY A 169 -15.19 -13.97 -19.97
CA GLY A 169 -14.15 -14.28 -18.99
C GLY A 169 -12.97 -15.03 -19.60
N ASN A 170 -11.79 -14.91 -18.98
CA ASN A 170 -10.63 -15.75 -19.31
C ASN A 170 -10.82 -17.18 -18.75
N LYS A 171 -11.88 -17.90 -19.17
CA LYS A 171 -12.28 -19.22 -18.65
C LYS A 171 -11.17 -20.27 -18.73
N ALA A 172 -10.23 -20.12 -19.66
CA ALA A 172 -9.05 -20.98 -19.77
C ALA A 172 -8.13 -20.92 -18.53
N LEU A 173 -8.14 -19.81 -17.79
CA LEU A 173 -7.34 -19.61 -16.57
C LEU A 173 -8.10 -20.00 -15.29
N ALA A 174 -9.38 -20.33 -15.41
CA ALA A 174 -10.26 -20.54 -14.27
C ALA A 174 -10.03 -21.92 -13.64
N SER A 175 -9.78 -21.94 -12.32
CA SER A 175 -9.86 -23.16 -11.53
C SER A 175 -11.29 -23.70 -11.52
N GLU A 176 -11.47 -25.02 -11.35
CA GLU A 176 -12.81 -25.62 -11.26
C GLU A 176 -13.62 -25.03 -10.10
N GLU A 177 -12.96 -24.74 -8.98
CA GLU A 177 -13.55 -24.05 -7.84
C GLU A 177 -14.05 -22.64 -8.22
N ALA A 178 -13.24 -21.85 -8.93
CA ALA A 178 -13.65 -20.51 -9.35
C ALA A 178 -14.81 -20.55 -10.35
N LYS A 179 -14.83 -21.52 -11.28
CA LYS A 179 -15.96 -21.74 -12.21
C LYS A 179 -17.24 -22.08 -11.46
N LEU A 180 -17.17 -22.96 -10.46
CA LEU A 180 -18.29 -23.32 -9.61
C LEU A 180 -18.81 -22.09 -8.85
N ASN A 181 -17.93 -21.32 -8.23
CA ASN A 181 -18.29 -20.11 -7.49
C ASN A 181 -18.92 -19.04 -8.39
N ALA A 182 -18.44 -18.89 -9.64
CA ALA A 182 -18.99 -17.95 -10.60
C ALA A 182 -20.48 -18.22 -10.93
N SER A 183 -20.90 -19.48 -10.88
CA SER A 183 -22.28 -19.88 -11.18
C SER A 183 -23.31 -19.33 -10.17
N ALA A 184 -22.87 -18.98 -8.96
CA ALA A 184 -23.73 -18.39 -7.94
C ALA A 184 -24.17 -16.96 -8.30
N PHE A 185 -23.41 -16.25 -9.15
CA PHE A 185 -23.68 -14.88 -9.54
C PHE A 185 -24.61 -14.81 -10.77
N LYS A 186 -25.86 -14.42 -10.51
CA LYS A 186 -26.92 -14.30 -11.52
C LYS A 186 -26.83 -13.01 -12.31
N GLU A 187 -27.36 -13.01 -13.53
CA GLU A 187 -27.50 -11.77 -14.31
C GLU A 187 -28.37 -10.75 -13.58
N LYS A 188 -28.03 -9.46 -13.73
CA LYS A 188 -28.80 -8.33 -13.19
C LYS A 188 -29.45 -7.56 -14.34
N THR A 189 -30.70 -7.14 -14.17
CA THR A 189 -31.44 -6.35 -15.16
C THR A 189 -30.69 -5.06 -15.48
N ASN A 190 -30.57 -4.71 -16.77
CA ASN A 190 -29.87 -3.52 -17.26
C ASN A 190 -28.41 -3.39 -16.83
N MET A 191 -27.74 -4.51 -16.54
CA MET A 191 -26.31 -4.55 -16.22
C MET A 191 -25.63 -5.65 -17.03
N VAL A 192 -24.34 -5.47 -17.30
CA VAL A 192 -23.46 -6.47 -17.91
C VAL A 192 -22.59 -7.07 -16.83
N LYS A 193 -22.60 -8.40 -16.71
CA LYS A 193 -21.77 -9.15 -15.76
C LYS A 193 -20.42 -9.48 -16.39
N HIS A 194 -19.35 -8.98 -15.78
CA HIS A 194 -17.97 -9.30 -16.13
C HIS A 194 -17.38 -10.22 -15.07
N VAL A 195 -16.73 -11.30 -15.49
CA VAL A 195 -16.13 -12.29 -14.58
C VAL A 195 -14.65 -12.44 -14.90
N LEU A 196 -13.80 -12.08 -13.95
CA LEU A 196 -12.35 -12.26 -14.02
C LEU A 196 -11.92 -13.46 -13.19
N TYR A 197 -11.31 -14.42 -13.88
CA TYR A 197 -10.62 -15.55 -13.27
C TYR A 197 -9.12 -15.26 -13.22
N LEU A 198 -8.54 -15.49 -12.05
CA LEU A 198 -7.12 -15.29 -11.82
C LEU A 198 -6.37 -16.63 -11.86
N PRO A 199 -5.20 -16.70 -12.50
CA PRO A 199 -4.33 -17.88 -12.46
C PRO A 199 -4.05 -18.35 -11.02
N LYS A 200 -3.95 -19.65 -10.82
CA LYS A 200 -3.53 -20.22 -9.53
C LYS A 200 -2.07 -19.90 -9.25
N LEU A 201 -1.80 -19.34 -8.08
CA LEU A 201 -0.45 -19.02 -7.60
C LEU A 201 -0.20 -19.64 -6.22
N SER A 202 1.04 -19.57 -5.74
CA SER A 202 1.37 -19.92 -4.35
C SER A 202 0.73 -18.91 -3.39
N SER A 203 0.49 -19.29 -2.12
CA SER A 203 -0.11 -18.35 -1.15
C SER A 203 0.75 -17.11 -0.88
N GLU A 204 2.07 -17.25 -0.97
CA GLU A 204 3.00 -16.13 -0.87
C GLU A 204 2.86 -15.20 -2.09
N ASP A 205 2.80 -15.77 -3.29
CA ASP A 205 2.60 -15.04 -4.53
C ASP A 205 1.26 -14.31 -4.61
N GLU A 206 0.19 -14.89 -4.07
CA GLU A 206 -1.12 -14.23 -3.97
C GLU A 206 -1.06 -13.05 -2.98
N THR A 207 -0.36 -13.20 -1.85
CA THR A 207 -0.17 -12.12 -0.87
C THR A 207 0.64 -10.96 -1.45
N ASN A 208 1.61 -11.27 -2.30
CA ASN A 208 2.47 -10.30 -2.97
C ASN A 208 1.86 -9.73 -4.26
N ARG A 209 0.57 -10.01 -4.53
CA ARG A 209 -0.16 -9.49 -5.69
C ARG A 209 -1.49 -8.86 -5.29
N LYS A 210 -1.87 -7.84 -6.05
CA LYS A 210 -3.19 -7.21 -5.97
C LYS A 210 -3.75 -7.00 -7.36
N VAL A 211 -5.07 -6.93 -7.46
CA VAL A 211 -5.80 -6.73 -8.72
C VAL A 211 -6.52 -5.41 -8.65
N GLU A 212 -6.22 -4.50 -9.57
CA GLU A 212 -7.00 -3.27 -9.74
C GLU A 212 -8.03 -3.49 -10.83
N ILE A 213 -9.32 -3.41 -10.50
CA ILE A 213 -10.40 -3.38 -11.49
C ILE A 213 -10.64 -1.95 -11.96
N ILE A 214 -10.80 -1.80 -13.27
CA ILE A 214 -10.83 -0.51 -13.97
C ILE A 214 -12.02 -0.50 -14.94
N PRO A 215 -13.24 -0.25 -14.45
CA PRO A 215 -14.40 -0.02 -15.31
C PRO A 215 -14.22 1.22 -16.18
N GLY A 216 -14.70 1.17 -17.42
CA GLY A 216 -14.62 2.29 -18.35
C GLY A 216 -15.23 1.97 -19.70
N LYS A 217 -14.99 2.85 -20.67
CA LYS A 217 -15.40 2.63 -22.07
C LYS A 217 -14.41 3.28 -23.02
N THR A 218 -14.29 2.70 -24.21
CA THR A 218 -13.48 3.27 -25.28
C THR A 218 -14.21 4.43 -25.95
N LEU A 219 -13.66 5.63 -25.85
CA LEU A 219 -14.25 6.87 -26.38
C LEU A 219 -13.30 7.55 -27.37
N LEU A 220 -13.86 8.29 -28.33
CA LEU A 220 -13.10 9.16 -29.21
C LEU A 220 -12.83 10.49 -28.48
N VAL A 221 -11.61 10.66 -27.95
CA VAL A 221 -11.22 11.76 -27.07
C VAL A 221 -10.05 12.58 -27.62
N ASP A 222 -9.94 13.81 -27.16
CA ASP A 222 -8.82 14.69 -27.48
C ASP A 222 -7.65 14.52 -26.49
N CYS A 223 -6.74 15.50 -26.47
CA CYS A 223 -5.58 15.52 -25.58
C CYS A 223 -5.89 15.81 -24.11
N ASN A 224 -7.14 16.12 -23.76
CA ASN A 224 -7.52 16.37 -22.37
C ASN A 224 -7.46 15.08 -21.56
N LYS A 225 -7.27 15.22 -20.24
CA LYS A 225 -7.46 14.08 -19.33
C LYS A 225 -8.95 13.91 -19.11
N HIS A 226 -9.50 12.78 -19.54
CA HIS A 226 -10.93 12.44 -19.39
C HIS A 226 -11.10 11.44 -18.24
N ARG A 227 -12.18 11.55 -17.47
CA ARG A 227 -12.55 10.58 -16.43
C ARG A 227 -14.06 10.42 -16.37
N ILE A 228 -14.54 9.19 -16.43
CA ILE A 228 -15.97 8.90 -16.32
C ILE A 228 -16.43 9.10 -14.88
N SER A 229 -17.56 9.77 -14.72
CA SER A 229 -18.25 9.90 -13.44
C SER A 229 -18.94 8.58 -13.09
N GLY A 230 -18.67 8.06 -11.91
CA GLY A 230 -19.29 6.84 -11.41
C GLY A 230 -18.62 6.34 -10.15
N THR A 231 -19.28 5.40 -9.46
CA THR A 231 -18.77 4.81 -8.23
C THR A 231 -18.80 3.28 -8.26
N ILE A 232 -17.91 2.64 -7.50
CA ILE A 232 -17.92 1.19 -7.28
C ILE A 232 -18.49 0.90 -5.89
N SER A 233 -19.67 0.26 -5.83
CA SER A 233 -20.17 -0.35 -4.59
C SER A 233 -19.70 -1.80 -4.46
N VAL A 234 -19.48 -2.23 -3.22
CA VAL A 234 -19.25 -3.64 -2.87
C VAL A 234 -20.56 -4.17 -2.30
N GLU A 235 -21.03 -5.28 -2.85
CA GLU A 235 -22.22 -5.98 -2.40
C GLU A 235 -21.85 -7.42 -2.04
N THR A 236 -22.57 -8.01 -1.10
CA THR A 236 -22.36 -9.39 -0.68
C THR A 236 -23.51 -10.26 -1.18
N LEU A 237 -23.17 -11.40 -1.77
CA LEU A 237 -24.13 -12.38 -2.23
C LEU A 237 -24.75 -13.11 -1.03
N GLU A 238 -26.05 -12.89 -0.82
CA GLU A 238 -26.80 -13.53 0.27
C GLU A 238 -26.70 -15.06 0.22
N GLY A 239 -26.51 -15.68 1.39
CA GLY A 239 -26.37 -17.13 1.54
C GLY A 239 -24.96 -17.68 1.24
N PHE A 240 -24.15 -16.99 0.45
CA PHE A 240 -22.78 -17.41 0.10
C PHE A 240 -21.69 -16.58 0.80
N GLY A 241 -21.98 -15.32 1.11
CA GLY A 241 -20.99 -14.40 1.70
C GLY A 241 -19.93 -13.90 0.71
N PHE A 242 -20.05 -14.21 -0.58
CA PHE A 242 -19.11 -13.74 -1.60
C PHE A 242 -19.36 -12.29 -1.97
N GLU A 243 -18.30 -11.50 -2.03
CA GLU A 243 -18.38 -10.12 -2.48
C GLU A 243 -18.38 -10.02 -4.01
N TYR A 244 -19.10 -9.02 -4.52
CA TYR A 244 -19.05 -8.59 -5.91
C TYR A 244 -19.14 -7.08 -6.00
N HIS A 245 -18.82 -6.56 -7.18
CA HIS A 245 -18.64 -5.14 -7.39
C HIS A 245 -19.68 -4.64 -8.37
N VAL A 246 -20.28 -3.48 -8.10
CA VAL A 246 -21.22 -2.83 -9.02
C VAL A 246 -20.68 -1.44 -9.32
N PHE A 247 -20.32 -1.23 -10.58
CA PHE A 247 -19.96 0.09 -11.07
C PHE A 247 -21.23 0.81 -11.52
N ASN A 248 -21.56 1.91 -10.85
CA ASN A 248 -22.71 2.76 -11.17
C ASN A 248 -22.24 4.03 -11.86
N SER A 249 -22.70 4.28 -13.09
CA SER A 249 -22.35 5.45 -13.87
C SER A 249 -23.51 5.85 -14.77
N ASP A 250 -23.71 7.16 -14.94
CA ASP A 250 -24.63 7.73 -15.95
C ASP A 250 -23.92 7.99 -17.30
N GLY A 251 -22.66 7.57 -17.42
CA GLY A 251 -21.85 7.70 -18.63
C GLY A 251 -21.28 9.10 -18.87
N LYS A 252 -21.57 10.09 -18.02
CA LYS A 252 -20.94 11.42 -18.08
C LYS A 252 -19.46 11.33 -17.71
N PHE A 253 -18.68 12.30 -18.15
CA PHE A 253 -17.26 12.38 -17.85
C PHE A 253 -16.83 13.83 -17.62
N THR A 254 -15.77 13.99 -16.84
CA THR A 254 -15.09 15.26 -16.64
C THR A 254 -13.81 15.29 -17.47
N PHE A 255 -13.36 16.49 -17.83
CA PHE A 255 -12.14 16.65 -18.59
C PHE A 255 -11.42 17.96 -18.29
N THR A 256 -10.09 17.97 -18.47
CA THR A 256 -9.30 19.20 -18.40
C THR A 256 -9.65 20.15 -19.56
N ARG A 257 -9.24 21.42 -19.49
CA ARG A 257 -9.54 22.42 -20.55
C ARG A 257 -8.28 22.90 -21.28
N LYS A 258 -7.51 21.97 -21.84
CA LYS A 258 -6.36 22.26 -22.71
C LYS A 258 -6.81 22.49 -24.14
N ALA A 259 -6.09 23.34 -24.86
CA ALA A 259 -6.22 23.44 -26.31
C ALA A 259 -5.61 22.19 -26.97
N CYS A 260 -6.41 21.46 -27.75
CA CYS A 260 -5.99 20.24 -28.42
C CYS A 260 -5.97 20.45 -29.95
N PRO A 261 -4.80 20.75 -30.53
CA PRO A 261 -4.68 21.00 -31.98
C PRO A 261 -4.68 19.71 -32.82
N ARG A 262 -4.58 18.54 -32.18
CA ARG A 262 -4.56 17.23 -32.85
C ARG A 262 -5.98 16.66 -32.97
N ALA A 263 -6.18 15.77 -33.94
CA ALA A 263 -7.42 15.01 -34.08
C ALA A 263 -7.66 14.12 -32.85
N LYS A 264 -8.94 13.83 -32.59
CA LYS A 264 -9.35 12.90 -31.55
C LYS A 264 -8.93 11.47 -31.88
N GLU A 265 -8.64 10.69 -30.87
CA GLU A 265 -8.22 9.29 -30.98
C GLU A 265 -9.04 8.41 -30.03
N LYS A 266 -9.18 7.12 -30.37
CA LYS A 266 -9.90 6.16 -29.52
C LYS A 266 -9.03 5.84 -28.31
N LYS A 267 -9.49 6.17 -27.11
CA LYS A 267 -8.85 5.79 -25.84
C LYS A 267 -9.86 5.20 -24.89
N PHE A 268 -9.38 4.26 -24.08
CA PHE A 268 -10.11 3.80 -22.92
C PHE A 268 -10.15 4.90 -21.86
N VAL A 269 -11.34 5.33 -21.47
CA VAL A 269 -11.56 6.29 -20.39
C VAL A 269 -12.13 5.55 -19.20
N SER A 270 -11.44 5.59 -18.07
CA SER A 270 -11.83 4.89 -16.85
C SER A 270 -12.74 5.73 -15.95
N GLY A 271 -13.53 5.04 -15.12
CA GLY A 271 -14.24 5.61 -13.98
C GLY A 271 -13.42 5.53 -12.69
N GLU A 272 -14.12 5.39 -11.55
CA GLU A 272 -13.50 4.93 -10.30
C GLU A 272 -12.88 3.54 -10.50
N THR A 273 -11.70 3.33 -9.91
CA THR A 273 -11.00 2.04 -9.89
C THR A 273 -10.97 1.49 -8.47
N LYS A 274 -10.81 0.18 -8.32
CA LYS A 274 -10.73 -0.44 -7.01
C LYS A 274 -9.63 -1.49 -6.98
N LEU A 275 -8.74 -1.37 -5.99
CA LEU A 275 -7.68 -2.33 -5.73
C LEU A 275 -8.20 -3.43 -4.79
N LEU A 276 -7.99 -4.68 -5.17
CA LEU A 276 -8.49 -5.89 -4.53
C LEU A 276 -7.32 -6.83 -4.20
N HIS A 277 -7.52 -7.70 -3.22
CA HIS A 277 -6.60 -8.80 -2.98
C HIS A 277 -6.63 -9.79 -4.15
N TYR A 278 -5.46 -10.34 -4.48
CA TYR A 278 -5.39 -11.42 -5.45
C TYR A 278 -5.87 -12.72 -4.81
N SER A 279 -6.84 -13.39 -5.42
CA SER A 279 -7.31 -14.71 -5.00
C SER A 279 -7.69 -15.53 -6.22
N SER A 280 -7.01 -16.65 -6.45
CA SER A 280 -7.30 -17.55 -7.56
C SER A 280 -8.49 -18.49 -7.32
N LYS A 281 -9.00 -18.53 -6.08
CA LYS A 281 -10.10 -19.41 -5.66
C LYS A 281 -11.48 -18.79 -5.88
N LEU A 282 -11.56 -17.45 -5.82
CA LEU A 282 -12.79 -16.70 -6.00
C LEU A 282 -12.71 -15.86 -7.26
N PRO A 283 -13.69 -15.95 -8.17
CA PRO A 283 -13.74 -15.06 -9.33
C PRO A 283 -14.04 -13.63 -8.86
N ILE A 284 -13.43 -12.64 -9.51
CA ILE A 284 -13.82 -11.25 -9.32
C ILE A 284 -14.98 -10.96 -10.26
N VAL A 285 -16.14 -10.67 -9.69
CA VAL A 285 -17.36 -10.34 -10.44
C VAL A 285 -17.63 -8.84 -10.36
N VAL A 286 -17.79 -8.23 -11.53
CA VAL A 286 -18.08 -6.80 -11.69
C VAL A 286 -19.31 -6.63 -12.58
N TYR A 287 -20.33 -5.94 -12.08
CA TYR A 287 -21.48 -5.50 -12.89
C TYR A 287 -21.25 -4.06 -13.33
N THR A 288 -21.49 -3.78 -14.61
CA THR A 288 -21.42 -2.42 -15.16
C THR A 288 -22.70 -2.08 -15.92
N PRO A 289 -22.99 -0.80 -16.21
CA PRO A 289 -24.04 -0.45 -17.15
C PRO A 289 -23.74 -1.02 -18.55
N PRO A 290 -24.73 -1.06 -19.46
CA PRO A 290 -24.49 -1.41 -20.86
C PRO A 290 -23.42 -0.49 -21.49
N ASP A 291 -22.69 -1.02 -22.49
CA ASP A 291 -21.61 -0.34 -23.21
C ASP A 291 -20.35 0.00 -22.39
N PHE A 292 -20.26 -0.51 -21.16
CA PHE A 292 -19.04 -0.46 -20.36
C PHE A 292 -18.25 -1.77 -20.43
N GLU A 293 -16.94 -1.60 -20.40
CA GLU A 293 -15.93 -2.66 -20.34
C GLU A 293 -15.21 -2.57 -18.99
N VAL A 294 -14.55 -3.66 -18.58
CA VAL A 294 -13.71 -3.66 -17.38
C VAL A 294 -12.31 -4.11 -17.75
N ASN A 295 -11.34 -3.21 -17.56
CA ASN A 295 -9.92 -3.55 -17.63
C ASN A 295 -9.40 -3.92 -16.24
N TYR A 296 -8.25 -4.59 -16.17
CA TYR A 296 -7.58 -4.83 -14.89
C TYR A 296 -6.06 -4.70 -14.99
N LYS A 297 -5.46 -4.41 -13.85
CA LYS A 297 -4.01 -4.37 -13.66
C LYS A 297 -3.62 -5.29 -12.52
N ILE A 298 -2.50 -5.98 -12.67
CA ILE A 298 -1.87 -6.71 -11.57
C ILE A 298 -0.78 -5.83 -10.98
N TRP A 299 -0.84 -5.61 -9.68
CA TRP A 299 0.19 -4.94 -8.90
C TRP A 299 1.00 -6.00 -8.16
N GLU A 300 2.33 -5.85 -8.15
CA GLU A 300 3.23 -6.82 -7.53
C GLU A 300 4.17 -6.14 -6.54
N THR A 301 4.53 -6.86 -5.47
CA THR A 301 5.57 -6.48 -4.52
C THR A 301 6.56 -7.62 -4.34
N ASN A 302 7.78 -7.31 -3.89
CA ASN A 302 8.78 -8.32 -3.52
C ASN A 302 8.65 -8.77 -2.05
N GLY A 303 7.58 -8.37 -1.37
CA GLY A 303 7.31 -8.71 0.03
C GLY A 303 8.20 -7.99 1.06
N LYS A 304 9.12 -7.11 0.62
CA LYS A 304 9.99 -6.37 1.53
C LYS A 304 9.24 -5.22 2.18
N MET A 305 9.35 -5.15 3.50
CA MET A 305 8.91 -4.03 4.32
C MET A 305 10.13 -3.21 4.73
N TYR A 306 10.17 -1.96 4.30
CA TYR A 306 11.22 -0.98 4.61
C TYR A 306 10.87 -0.18 5.86
#